data_AF-A0A3C1Q3E0-F1
#
_entry.id   AF-A0A3C1Q3E0-F1
#
_cell.length_a   1.000
_cell.length_b   1.000
_cell.length_c   1.000
_cell.angle_alpha   90.00
_cell.angle_beta   90.00
_cell.angle_gamma   90.00
#
_symmetry.space_group_name_H-M   'P 1'
#
loop_
_entity.id
_entity.type
_entity.pdbx_description
1 polymer ?
#
loop_
_entity_poly.entity_id
_entity_poly.type
_entity_poly.pdbx_seq_one_letter_code
_entity_poly.pdbx_strand_id
1 'polypeptide(L)'
;MSGDEIFLGDRVEQEKDMLLCLDFKTGKEKWRYESESEGEPSFPGSRSVPTVEDDAVYFLGSFGEVFRINRKTGKADWKIKLSDRYPDA
;
A
#
# COMPACT_ATOMS: atom_id res chain seq x y z
N MET A 1 9.41 -3.50 16.57
CA MET A 1 8.42 -2.43 16.32
C MET A 1 8.44 -1.34 17.41
N SER A 2 9.30 -0.33 17.30
CA SER A 2 9.14 0.93 18.04
C SER A 2 8.24 1.85 17.21
N GLY A 3 7.01 2.09 17.68
CA GLY A 3 5.92 2.70 16.94
C GLY A 3 5.96 4.23 16.91
N ASP A 4 6.83 4.80 16.08
CA ASP A 4 6.83 6.23 15.73
C ASP A 4 6.28 6.49 14.31
N GLU A 5 5.67 5.48 13.68
CA GLU A 5 5.13 5.57 12.32
C GLU A 5 3.69 5.05 12.25
N ILE A 6 2.87 5.70 11.43
CA ILE A 6 1.54 5.26 11.04
C ILE A 6 1.59 4.90 9.54
N PHE A 7 1.04 3.74 9.19
CA PHE A 7 0.89 3.33 7.79
C PHE A 7 -0.58 3.34 7.40
N LEU A 8 -0.89 4.01 6.28
CA LEU A 8 -2.25 4.16 5.78
C LEU A 8 -2.30 3.77 4.31
N GLY A 9 -3.16 2.81 3.99
CA GLY A 9 -3.57 2.58 2.60
C GLY A 9 -4.63 3.61 2.21
N ASP A 10 -4.48 4.21 1.04
CA ASP A 10 -5.42 5.20 0.50
C ASP A 10 -5.56 5.02 -1.02
N ARG A 11 -6.54 5.69 -1.63
CA ARG A 11 -6.82 5.59 -3.07
C ARG A 11 -7.28 6.93 -3.62
N VAL A 12 -6.76 7.30 -4.78
CA VAL A 12 -7.38 8.30 -5.64
C VAL A 12 -8.25 7.56 -6.65
N GLU A 13 -9.56 7.81 -6.60
CA GLU A 13 -10.54 7.11 -7.44
C GLU A 13 -10.17 7.21 -8.92
N GLN A 14 -10.31 6.08 -9.62
CA GLN A 14 -9.96 5.92 -11.03
C GLN A 14 -8.48 6.19 -11.42
N GLU A 15 -7.58 6.52 -10.49
CA GLU A 15 -6.19 6.86 -10.80
C GLU A 15 -5.19 5.86 -10.18
N LYS A 16 -5.15 5.76 -8.85
CA LYS A 16 -4.05 5.08 -8.14
C LYS A 16 -4.40 4.61 -6.74
N ASP A 17 -3.73 3.54 -6.32
CA ASP A 17 -3.64 3.11 -4.92
C ASP A 17 -2.35 3.64 -4.29
N MET A 18 -2.40 3.95 -3.00
CA MET A 18 -1.32 4.61 -2.28
C MET A 18 -1.06 3.93 -0.92
N LEU A 19 0.19 3.94 -0.50
CA LEU A 19 0.61 3.66 0.87
C LEU A 19 1.32 4.90 1.42
N LEU A 20 0.79 5.50 2.48
CA LEU A 20 1.39 6.62 3.16
C LEU A 20 2.09 6.13 4.44
N CYS A 21 3.24 6.72 4.74
CA CYS A 21 3.90 6.62 6.03
C CYS A 21 3.90 8.00 6.70
N LEU A 22 3.27 8.10 7.86
CA LEU A 22 3.18 9.32 8.64
C LEU A 22 4.00 9.19 9.92
N ASP A 23 4.56 10.30 10.37
CA ASP A 23 5.14 10.41 11.70
C ASP A 23 4.02 10.33 12.75
N PHE A 24 4.15 9.41 13.71
CA PHE A 24 3.11 9.14 14.70
C PHE A 24 2.79 10.35 15.59
N LYS A 25 3.80 11.18 15.90
CA LYS A 25 3.65 12.29 16.85
C LYS A 25 3.04 13.52 16.21
N THR A 26 3.38 13.77 14.94
CA THR A 26 3.03 15.01 14.24
C THR A 26 1.97 14.81 13.16
N GLY A 27 1.71 13.57 12.74
CA GLY A 27 0.84 13.24 11.60
C GLY A 27 1.42 13.66 10.25
N LYS A 28 2.64 14.20 10.20
CA LYS A 28 3.27 14.64 8.95
C LYS A 28 3.68 13.44 8.12
N GLU A 29 3.47 13.52 6.82
CA GLU A 29 3.96 12.52 5.90
C GLU A 29 5.49 12.48 5.89
N LYS A 30 6.04 11.28 6.07
CA LYS A 30 7.46 10.98 5.93
C LYS A 30 7.78 10.56 4.51
N TRP A 31 6.92 9.72 3.94
CA TRP A 31 6.98 9.26 2.54
C TRP A 31 5.65 8.67 2.11
N ARG A 32 5.46 8.51 0.81
CA ARG A 32 4.38 7.74 0.20
C ARG A 32 4.89 6.87 -0.96
N TYR A 33 4.19 5.76 -1.20
CA TYR A 33 4.28 4.97 -2.41
C TYR A 33 2.96 5.06 -3.17
N GLU A 34 3.03 5.17 -4.49
CA GLU A 34 1.87 5.27 -5.38
C GLU A 34 2.00 4.23 -6.50
N SER A 35 0.90 3.55 -6.83
CA SER A 35 0.80 2.68 -8.00
C SER A 35 -0.46 3.03 -8.78
N GLU A 36 -0.29 3.25 -10.08
CA GLU A 36 -1.41 3.35 -11.03
C GLU A 36 -2.35 2.16 -10.82
N SER A 37 -3.64 2.47 -10.75
CA SER A 37 -4.71 1.55 -10.39
C SER A 37 -6.02 2.15 -10.87
N GLU A 38 -6.25 2.09 -12.18
CA GLU A 38 -7.45 2.64 -12.80
C GLU A 38 -8.69 1.77 -12.54
N GLY A 39 -9.87 2.39 -12.59
CA GLY A 39 -11.16 1.71 -12.47
C GLY A 39 -11.86 1.90 -11.13
N GLU A 40 -13.06 1.32 -11.05
CA GLU A 40 -13.98 1.46 -9.92
C GLU A 40 -14.13 0.11 -9.20
N PRO A 41 -13.52 -0.05 -8.01
CA PRO A 41 -13.75 -1.23 -7.19
C PRO A 41 -15.19 -1.24 -6.66
N SER A 42 -15.70 -2.42 -6.26
CA SER A 42 -17.08 -2.57 -5.77
C SER A 42 -17.40 -1.74 -4.51
N PHE A 43 -16.39 -1.22 -3.82
CA PHE A 43 -16.50 -0.36 -2.65
C PHE A 43 -15.39 0.69 -2.66
N PRO A 44 -15.65 1.92 -2.19
CA PRO A 44 -14.69 3.02 -2.25
C PRO A 44 -13.54 2.84 -1.26
N GLY A 45 -12.45 3.58 -1.50
CA GLY A 45 -11.28 3.65 -0.62
C GLY A 45 -10.40 2.39 -0.62
N SER A 46 -9.44 2.34 0.31
CA SER A 46 -8.55 1.20 0.47
C SER A 46 -9.25 0.04 1.22
N ARG A 47 -8.85 -1.19 0.91
CA ARG A 47 -9.55 -2.41 1.36
C ARG A 47 -8.77 -3.23 2.39
N SER A 48 -7.50 -2.90 2.64
CA SER A 48 -6.61 -3.69 3.47
C SER A 48 -5.86 -2.86 4.50
N VAL A 49 -5.67 -3.45 5.69
CA VAL A 49 -4.75 -2.92 6.69
C VAL A 49 -3.34 -3.34 6.30
N PRO A 50 -2.38 -2.41 6.14
CA PRO A 50 -1.01 -2.78 5.83
C PRO A 50 -0.40 -3.67 6.92
N THR A 51 0.33 -4.70 6.52
CA THR A 51 1.13 -5.52 7.45
C THR A 51 2.53 -4.94 7.54
N VAL A 52 3.01 -4.69 8.75
CA VAL A 52 4.27 -3.97 8.99
C VAL A 52 5.28 -4.90 9.65
N GLU A 53 6.44 -5.04 9.03
CA GLU A 53 7.62 -5.72 9.57
C GLU A 53 8.77 -4.72 9.76
N ASP A 54 9.90 -5.15 10.31
CA ASP A 54 11.01 -4.24 10.61
C ASP A 54 11.66 -3.62 9.34
N ASP A 55 11.68 -4.31 8.20
CA ASP A 55 12.26 -3.83 6.94
C ASP A 55 11.24 -3.54 5.83
N ALA A 56 10.00 -4.00 5.99
CA ALA A 56 8.98 -3.96 4.93
C ALA A 56 7.58 -3.55 5.44
N VAL A 57 6.79 -2.99 4.53
CA VAL A 57 5.33 -2.85 4.66
C VAL A 57 4.69 -3.56 3.49
N TYR A 58 3.74 -4.43 3.79
CA TYR A 58 2.94 -5.15 2.81
C TYR A 58 1.58 -4.49 2.70
N PHE A 59 1.17 -4.16 1.48
CA PHE A 59 -0.09 -3.49 1.18
C PHE A 59 -0.78 -4.18 -0.01
N LEU A 60 -2.11 -4.26 0.03
CA LEU A 60 -2.94 -4.82 -1.04
C LEU A 60 -3.77 -3.70 -1.67
N GLY A 61 -3.56 -3.49 -2.97
CA GLY A 61 -4.32 -2.57 -3.81
C GLY A 61 -5.74 -3.06 -4.11
N SER A 62 -6.54 -2.18 -4.68
CA SER A 62 -7.98 -2.39 -4.88
C SER A 62 -8.31 -3.49 -5.88
N PHE A 63 -7.39 -3.82 -6.79
CA PHE A 63 -7.55 -4.83 -7.84
C PHE A 63 -6.63 -6.04 -7.66
N GLY A 64 -6.18 -6.29 -6.44
CA GLY A 64 -5.47 -7.52 -6.09
C GLY A 64 -3.96 -7.47 -6.33
N GLU A 65 -3.38 -6.29 -6.54
CA GLU A 65 -1.93 -6.09 -6.48
C GLU A 65 -1.43 -6.18 -5.03
N VAL A 66 -0.48 -7.07 -4.77
CA VAL A 66 0.24 -7.16 -3.50
C VAL A 66 1.61 -6.52 -3.68
N PHE A 67 1.94 -5.59 -2.78
CA PHE A 67 3.19 -4.87 -2.78
C PHE A 67 4.01 -5.24 -1.54
N ARG A 68 5.34 -5.34 -1.71
CA ARG A 68 6.30 -5.23 -0.61
C ARG A 68 7.06 -3.93 -0.75
N ILE A 69 6.84 -3.01 0.17
CA ILE A 69 7.47 -1.70 0.20
C ILE A 69 8.62 -1.72 1.21
N ASN A 70 9.81 -1.35 0.77
CA ASN A 70 10.97 -1.18 1.61
C ASN A 70 10.78 0.02 2.55
N ARG A 71 10.80 -0.19 3.86
CA ARG A 71 10.54 0.86 4.85
C ARG A 71 11.56 1.99 4.84
N LYS A 72 12.81 1.70 4.47
CA LYS A 72 13.89 2.70 4.47
C LYS A 72 13.83 3.60 3.24
N THR A 73 13.42 3.06 2.11
CA THR A 73 13.46 3.79 0.83
C THR A 73 12.10 4.29 0.36
N GLY A 74 11.00 3.74 0.90
CA GLY A 74 9.64 4.03 0.46
C GLY A 74 9.31 3.47 -0.94
N LYS A 75 10.15 2.57 -1.47
CA LYS A 75 10.00 1.98 -2.81
C LYS A 75 9.57 0.53 -2.74
N ALA A 76 8.85 0.08 -3.77
CA ALA A 76 8.55 -1.34 -3.92
C ALA A 76 9.82 -2.14 -4.20
N ASP A 77 10.08 -3.16 -3.40
CA ASP A 77 11.07 -4.20 -3.74
C ASP A 77 10.49 -5.15 -4.79
N TRP A 78 9.18 -5.42 -4.70
CA TRP A 78 8.42 -6.16 -5.70
C TRP A 78 6.92 -5.84 -5.61
N LYS A 79 6.21 -6.12 -6.71
CA LYS A 79 4.74 -6.22 -6.76
C LYS A 79 4.31 -7.46 -7.53
N ILE A 80 3.20 -8.06 -7.13
CA ILE A 80 2.55 -9.15 -7.87
C ILE A 80 1.07 -8.83 -8.02
N LYS A 81 0.47 -9.22 -9.15
CA LYS A 81 -0.98 -9.20 -9.31
C LYS A 81 -1.52 -10.61 -9.05
N LEU A 82 -2.45 -10.76 -8.12
CA LEU A 82 -2.93 -12.08 -7.71
C LEU A 82 -3.61 -12.83 -8.86
N SER A 83 -4.36 -12.14 -9.73
CA SER A 83 -4.98 -12.75 -10.91
C SER A 83 -3.96 -13.32 -11.91
N ASP A 84 -2.78 -12.69 -12.01
CA ASP A 84 -1.74 -13.13 -12.94
C ASP A 84 -1.01 -14.35 -12.38
N ARG A 85 -0.86 -14.40 -11.05
CA ARG A 85 -0.17 -15.50 -10.35
C ARG A 85 -1.07 -16.71 -10.10
N TYR A 86 -2.37 -16.47 -9.91
CA TYR A 86 -3.39 -17.48 -9.60
C TYR A 86 -4.59 -17.29 -10.54
N PRO A 87 -4.45 -17.63 -11.83
CA PRO A 87 -5.47 -17.35 -12.84
C PRO A 87 -6.77 -18.15 -12.68
N ASP A 88 -6.72 -19.26 -11.93
CA ASP A 88 -7.85 -20.17 -11.74
C ASP A 88 -8.58 -20.00 -10.40
N ALA A 89 -8.24 -18.94 -9.64
CA ALA A 89 -8.83 -18.62 -8.33
C ALA A 89 -10.16 -17.86 -8.43
#